data_AF-A0ABD2IXE4-F1
#
_entry.id   AF-A0ABD2IXE4-F1
#
_cell.length_a   1.000
_cell.length_b   1.000
_cell.length_c   1.000
_cell.angle_alpha   90.00
_cell.angle_beta   90.00
_cell.angle_gamma   90.00
#
_symmetry.space_group_name_H-M   'P 1'
#
loop_
_entity.id
_entity.type
_entity.pdbx_description
1 polymer ?
#
loop_
_entity_poly.entity_id
_entity_poly.type
_entity_poly.pdbx_seq_one_letter_code
_entity_poly.pdbx_strand_id
1 'polypeptide(L)'
;MCYSCSSKWMCWCGFHVTTASLVVAWIYLLVGILGILSAIILASQSFSIAYIFNLISAILLFCGSIPVIVGEMRGKRTSKMYRPFLIITAISLALTAFIGIIGTIALFIQIGFEAFGFYYLWAYILSLIISIWLYSIVYRAYKFVQQNEEEKNGGQNANANVI
;
A
#
# COMPACT_ATOMS: atom_id res chain seq x y z
N MET A 1 3.61 -24.95 -5.70
CA MET A 1 4.01 -25.63 -6.97
C MET A 1 4.06 -24.59 -8.09
N CYS A 2 5.26 -24.14 -8.46
CA CYS A 2 5.48 -23.21 -9.58
C CYS A 2 5.83 -24.04 -10.81
N TYR A 3 4.83 -24.38 -11.62
CA TYR A 3 5.04 -25.00 -12.92
C TYR A 3 5.11 -23.88 -13.98
N SER A 4 6.25 -23.79 -14.65
CA SER A 4 6.59 -22.82 -15.71
C SER A 4 7.12 -21.45 -15.26
N CYS A 5 8.32 -21.43 -14.68
CA CYS A 5 9.26 -20.34 -14.91
C CYS A 5 10.44 -20.95 -15.66
N SER A 6 10.65 -20.60 -16.94
CA SER A 6 11.72 -21.21 -17.76
C SER A 6 13.13 -20.89 -17.25
N SER A 7 13.26 -19.97 -16.30
CA SER A 7 14.50 -19.67 -15.59
C SER A 7 14.29 -19.75 -14.06
N LYS A 8 15.07 -20.61 -13.40
CA LYS A 8 15.06 -20.79 -11.93
C LYS A 8 15.22 -19.47 -11.17
N TRP A 9 15.92 -18.51 -11.78
CA TRP A 9 16.15 -17.15 -11.29
C TRP A 9 14.89 -16.29 -11.27
N MET A 10 14.03 -16.34 -12.30
CA MET A 10 12.77 -15.58 -12.32
C MET A 10 11.77 -16.10 -11.27
N CYS A 11 11.80 -17.40 -10.98
CA CYS A 11 10.96 -18.00 -9.94
C CYS A 11 11.35 -17.52 -8.52
N TRP A 12 12.66 -17.41 -8.24
CA TRP A 12 13.16 -16.88 -6.97
C TRP A 12 12.83 -15.39 -6.79
N CYS A 13 13.03 -14.57 -7.84
CA CYS A 13 12.69 -13.14 -7.78
C CYS A 13 11.18 -12.90 -7.62
N GLY A 14 10.34 -13.66 -8.32
CA GLY A 14 8.88 -13.58 -8.20
C GLY A 14 8.37 -13.95 -6.81
N PHE A 15 8.93 -15.01 -6.22
CA PHE A 15 8.62 -15.40 -4.85
C PHE A 15 9.02 -14.30 -3.86
N HIS A 16 10.21 -13.72 -4.00
CA HIS A 16 10.67 -12.65 -3.13
C HIS A 16 9.79 -11.38 -3.21
N VAL A 17 9.39 -10.98 -4.42
CA VAL A 17 8.57 -9.77 -4.63
C VAL A 17 7.14 -9.96 -4.08
N THR A 18 6.54 -11.13 -4.28
CA THR A 18 5.21 -11.42 -3.72
C THR A 18 5.23 -11.52 -2.20
N THR A 19 6.24 -12.17 -1.61
CA THR A 19 6.42 -12.22 -0.15
C THR A 19 6.65 -10.83 0.43
N ALA A 20 7.44 -9.98 -0.25
CA ALA A 20 7.62 -8.58 0.18
C ALA A 20 6.29 -7.82 0.17
N SER A 21 5.46 -7.98 -0.87
CA SER A 21 4.14 -7.31 -0.92
C SER A 21 3.18 -7.78 0.17
N LEU A 22 3.26 -9.04 0.60
CA LEU A 22 2.50 -9.57 1.73
C LEU A 22 2.96 -8.94 3.04
N VAL A 23 4.27 -8.85 3.27
CA VAL A 23 4.82 -8.19 4.46
C VAL A 23 4.37 -6.73 4.51
N VAL A 24 4.40 -6.03 3.38
CA VAL A 24 3.89 -4.66 3.27
C VAL A 24 2.39 -4.59 3.61
N ALA A 25 1.57 -5.50 3.08
CA ALA A 25 0.14 -5.54 3.40
C ALA A 25 -0.12 -5.75 4.91
N TRP A 26 0.65 -6.62 5.57
CA TRP A 26 0.57 -6.80 7.03
C TRP A 26 0.97 -5.54 7.80
N ILE A 27 2.03 -4.85 7.39
CA ILE A 27 2.44 -3.57 7.98
C ILE A 27 1.29 -2.56 7.87
N TYR A 28 0.69 -2.42 6.69
CA TYR A 28 -0.45 -1.51 6.49
C TYR A 28 -1.67 -1.89 7.33
N LEU A 29 -1.94 -3.19 7.52
CA LEU A 29 -3.03 -3.65 8.39
C LEU A 29 -2.78 -3.25 9.86
N LEU A 30 -1.58 -3.50 10.37
CA LEU A 30 -1.21 -3.16 11.75
C LEU A 30 -1.22 -1.64 11.98
N VAL A 31 -0.64 -0.88 11.05
CA VAL A 31 -0.67 0.60 11.09
C VAL A 31 -2.10 1.11 11.01
N GLY A 32 -2.96 0.51 10.19
CA GLY A 32 -4.39 0.84 10.11
C GLY A 32 -5.11 0.62 11.44
N ILE A 33 -4.89 -0.52 12.10
CA ILE A 33 -5.49 -0.81 13.42
C ILE A 33 -5.04 0.20 14.47
N LEU A 34 -3.73 0.47 14.56
CA LEU A 34 -3.18 1.46 15.48
C LEU A 34 -3.72 2.87 15.19
N GLY A 35 -3.84 3.22 13.91
CA GLY A 35 -4.43 4.48 13.46
C GLY A 35 -5.89 4.62 13.90
N ILE A 36 -6.72 3.59 13.68
CA ILE A 36 -8.13 3.58 14.10
C ILE A 36 -8.24 3.72 15.62
N LEU A 37 -7.46 2.95 16.38
CA LEU A 37 -7.46 3.03 17.85
C LEU A 37 -7.08 4.43 18.34
N SER A 38 -6.02 5.01 17.76
CA SER A 38 -5.57 6.37 18.12
C SER A 38 -6.64 7.41 17.80
N ALA A 39 -7.31 7.31 16.65
CA ALA A 39 -8.35 8.23 16.25
C ALA A 39 -9.58 8.15 17.16
N ILE A 40 -9.97 6.95 17.61
CA ILE A 40 -11.09 6.75 18.54
C ILE A 40 -10.76 7.36 19.91
N ILE A 41 -9.56 7.10 20.44
CA ILE A 41 -9.11 7.66 21.73
C ILE A 41 -9.10 9.19 21.67
N LEU A 42 -8.55 9.77 20.60
CA LEU A 42 -8.48 11.22 20.45
C LEU A 42 -9.85 11.87 20.22
N ALA A 43 -10.73 11.22 19.46
CA ALA A 43 -12.11 11.68 19.26
C ALA A 43 -12.90 11.71 20.57
N SER A 44 -12.59 10.82 21.53
CA SER A 44 -13.22 10.84 22.85
C SER A 44 -12.87 12.09 23.68
N GLN A 45 -11.74 12.74 23.37
CA GLN A 45 -11.26 13.93 24.08
C GLN A 45 -11.68 15.24 23.39
N SER A 46 -11.70 15.27 22.06
CA SER A 46 -12.16 16.43 21.29
C SER A 46 -12.55 16.02 19.86
N PHE A 47 -13.68 16.53 19.36
CA PHE A 47 -14.04 16.36 17.96
C PHE A 47 -13.30 17.37 17.10
N SER A 48 -12.35 16.88 16.30
CA SER A 48 -11.62 17.67 15.31
C SER A 48 -11.70 17.00 13.94
N ILE A 49 -11.81 17.82 12.90
CA ILE A 49 -11.80 17.40 11.50
C ILE A 49 -10.52 16.60 11.18
N ALA A 50 -9.39 16.96 11.79
CA ALA A 50 -8.12 16.24 11.62
C ALA A 50 -8.22 14.75 12.04
N TYR A 51 -8.98 14.45 13.10
CA TYR A 51 -9.18 13.07 13.55
C TYR A 51 -10.08 12.28 12.61
N ILE A 52 -11.05 12.92 11.97
CA ILE A 52 -11.90 12.30 10.94
C ILE A 52 -11.02 11.88 9.75
N PHE A 53 -10.13 12.76 9.29
CA PHE A 53 -9.20 12.42 8.21
C PHE A 53 -8.21 11.31 8.58
N ASN A 54 -7.71 11.32 9.82
CA ASN A 54 -6.85 10.24 10.32
C ASN A 54 -7.60 8.90 10.37
N LEU A 55 -8.84 8.90 10.86
CA LEU A 55 -9.71 7.72 10.90
C LEU A 55 -9.99 7.18 9.49
N ILE A 56 -10.36 8.06 8.54
CA ILE A 56 -10.60 7.67 7.14
C ILE A 56 -9.34 7.04 6.54
N SER A 57 -8.18 7.68 6.72
CA SER A 57 -6.90 7.16 6.21
C SER A 57 -6.59 5.78 6.80
N ALA A 58 -6.78 5.61 8.11
CA ALA A 58 -6.53 4.34 8.79
C ALA A 58 -7.49 3.23 8.33
N ILE A 59 -8.77 3.54 8.11
CA ILE A 59 -9.76 2.61 7.55
C ILE A 59 -9.40 2.22 6.12
N LEU A 60 -8.95 3.16 5.29
CA LEU A 60 -8.51 2.89 3.92
C LEU A 60 -7.34 1.91 3.92
N LEU A 61 -6.31 2.15 4.75
CA LEU A 61 -5.17 1.23 4.86
C LEU A 61 -5.59 -0.16 5.34
N PHE A 62 -6.48 -0.22 6.35
CA PHE A 62 -7.04 -1.47 6.85
C PHE A 62 -7.79 -2.24 5.75
N CYS A 63 -8.80 -1.63 5.14
CA CYS A 63 -9.62 -2.26 4.11
C CYS A 63 -8.82 -2.64 2.86
N GLY A 64 -7.84 -1.82 2.47
CA GLY A 64 -7.00 -2.06 1.30
C GLY A 64 -6.08 -3.28 1.46
N SER A 65 -5.60 -3.55 2.68
CA SER A 65 -4.69 -4.67 2.96
C SER A 65 -5.37 -6.05 2.95
N ILE A 66 -6.67 -6.12 3.27
CA ILE A 66 -7.42 -7.37 3.41
C ILE A 66 -7.42 -8.24 2.14
N PRO A 67 -7.73 -7.72 0.93
CA PRO A 67 -7.73 -8.52 -0.30
C PRO A 67 -6.39 -9.22 -0.59
N VAL A 68 -5.26 -8.57 -0.30
CA VAL A 68 -3.93 -9.14 -0.53
C VAL A 68 -3.65 -10.27 0.46
N ILE A 69 -3.94 -10.05 1.75
CA ILE A 69 -3.73 -11.05 2.80
C ILE A 69 -4.66 -12.27 2.60
N VAL A 70 -5.94 -12.04 2.30
CA VAL A 70 -6.91 -13.12 2.05
C VAL A 70 -6.55 -13.90 0.78
N GLY A 71 -6.11 -13.21 -0.27
CA GLY A 71 -5.64 -13.83 -1.50
C GLY A 71 -4.48 -14.80 -1.27
N GLU A 72 -3.56 -14.40 -0.41
CA GLU A 72 -2.43 -15.20 0.01
C GLU A 72 -2.84 -16.42 0.83
N MET A 73 -3.65 -16.23 1.88
CA MET A 73 -4.12 -17.32 2.74
C MET A 73 -4.91 -18.38 1.97
N ARG A 74 -5.61 -17.98 0.90
CA ARG A 74 -6.35 -18.90 0.02
C ARG A 74 -5.48 -19.55 -1.06
N GLY A 75 -4.21 -19.19 -1.17
CA GLY A 75 -3.31 -19.63 -2.24
C GLY A 75 -3.75 -19.19 -3.64
N LYS A 76 -4.70 -18.26 -3.76
CA LYS A 76 -5.29 -17.78 -5.02
C LYS A 76 -4.81 -16.36 -5.30
N ARG A 77 -3.50 -16.21 -5.54
CA ARG A 77 -2.92 -14.92 -5.91
C ARG A 77 -3.41 -14.52 -7.30
N THR A 78 -4.20 -13.46 -7.39
CA THR A 78 -4.66 -12.91 -8.66
C THR A 78 -4.36 -11.42 -8.75
N SER A 79 -4.09 -10.91 -9.97
CA SER A 79 -3.81 -9.49 -10.19
C SER A 79 -4.96 -8.60 -9.72
N LYS A 80 -6.19 -9.12 -9.81
CA LYS A 80 -7.43 -8.47 -9.37
C LYS A 80 -7.47 -8.18 -7.87
N MET A 81 -6.74 -8.93 -7.04
CA MET A 81 -6.67 -8.70 -5.58
C MET A 81 -5.71 -7.57 -5.21
N TYR A 82 -4.64 -7.36 -5.99
CA TYR A 82 -3.68 -6.27 -5.77
C TYR A 82 -4.20 -4.93 -6.26
N ARG A 83 -5.10 -4.93 -7.26
CA ARG A 83 -5.67 -3.71 -7.84
C ARG A 83 -6.40 -2.81 -6.82
N PRO A 84 -7.34 -3.30 -5.97
CA PRO A 84 -7.98 -2.45 -4.97
C PRO A 84 -6.96 -1.92 -3.95
N PHE A 85 -5.99 -2.74 -3.54
CA PHE A 85 -4.94 -2.31 -2.62
C PHE A 85 -4.12 -1.16 -3.21
N LEU A 86 -3.65 -1.28 -4.46
CA LEU A 86 -2.92 -0.22 -5.14
C LEU A 86 -3.72 1.08 -5.25
N ILE A 87 -4.99 0.99 -5.66
CA ILE A 87 -5.85 2.18 -5.79
C ILE A 87 -6.02 2.87 -4.44
N ILE A 88 -6.32 2.10 -3.39
CA ILE A 88 -6.54 2.63 -2.05
C ILE A 88 -5.25 3.24 -1.48
N THR A 89 -4.11 2.57 -1.64
CA THR A 89 -2.80 3.11 -1.19
C THR A 89 -2.44 4.38 -1.96
N ALA A 90 -2.71 4.46 -3.27
CA ALA A 90 -2.46 5.66 -4.06
C ALA A 90 -3.33 6.84 -3.61
N ILE A 91 -4.63 6.60 -3.36
CA ILE A 91 -5.54 7.63 -2.82
C ILE A 91 -5.07 8.08 -1.44
N SER A 92 -4.72 7.13 -0.55
CA SER A 92 -4.20 7.45 0.78
C SER A 92 -2.93 8.28 0.69
N LEU A 93 -1.99 7.93 -0.19
CA LEU A 93 -0.76 8.69 -0.40
C LEU A 93 -1.05 10.11 -0.88
N ALA A 94 -1.97 10.29 -1.83
CA ALA A 94 -2.37 11.60 -2.33
C ALA A 94 -3.02 12.46 -1.24
N LEU A 95 -3.87 11.86 -0.39
CA LEU A 95 -4.48 12.55 0.75
C LEU A 95 -3.43 12.94 1.80
N THR A 96 -2.51 12.05 2.15
CA THR A 96 -1.40 12.36 3.08
C THR A 96 -0.47 13.44 2.50
N ALA A 97 -0.22 13.41 1.19
CA ALA A 97 0.53 14.44 0.48
C ALA A 97 -0.18 15.81 0.59
N PHE A 98 -1.47 15.85 0.34
CA PHE A 98 -2.24 17.10 0.40
C PHE A 98 -2.35 17.67 1.83
N ILE A 99 -2.73 16.83 2.79
CA ILE A 99 -2.92 17.24 4.19
C ILE A 99 -1.59 17.69 4.81
N GLY A 100 -0.50 16.96 4.56
CA GLY A 100 0.79 17.32 5.13
C GLY A 100 1.38 18.60 4.54
N ILE A 101 1.13 18.92 3.27
CA ILE A 101 1.47 20.24 2.70
C ILE A 101 0.73 21.35 3.45
N ILE A 102 -0.60 21.23 3.60
CA ILE A 102 -1.40 22.23 4.33
C ILE A 102 -0.95 22.34 5.79
N GLY A 103 -0.73 21.20 6.46
CA GLY A 103 -0.26 21.15 7.85
C GLY A 103 1.10 21.80 8.04
N THR A 104 2.04 21.56 7.12
CA THR A 104 3.37 22.17 7.15
C THR A 104 3.28 23.68 6.94
N ILE A 105 2.46 24.16 6.00
CA ILE A 105 2.23 25.60 5.77
C ILE A 105 1.60 26.25 7.02
N ALA A 106 0.60 25.60 7.62
CA ALA A 106 -0.06 26.12 8.83
C ALA A 106 0.91 26.21 10.01
N LEU A 107 1.73 25.18 10.23
CA LEU A 107 2.79 25.19 11.26
C LEU A 107 3.81 26.29 11.00
N PHE A 108 4.17 26.49 9.72
CA PHE A 108 5.10 27.53 9.32
C PHE A 108 4.59 28.94 9.66
N ILE A 109 3.29 29.18 9.43
CA ILE A 109 2.65 30.46 9.77
C ILE A 109 2.57 30.66 11.29
N GLN A 110 2.30 29.60 12.05
CA GLN A 110 2.09 29.70 13.50
C GLN A 110 3.38 29.82 14.32
N ILE A 111 4.43 29.09 13.94
CA ILE A 111 5.63 28.89 14.78
C ILE A 111 6.88 29.45 14.09
N GLY A 112 6.81 29.83 12.81
CA GLY A 112 7.97 30.31 12.04
C GLY A 112 8.96 29.20 11.67
N PHE A 113 10.14 29.58 11.16
CA PHE A 113 11.23 28.67 10.76
C PHE A 113 12.09 28.21 11.96
N GLU A 114 11.50 28.09 13.15
CA GLU A 114 12.21 27.52 14.28
C GLU A 114 12.53 26.04 14.05
N ALA A 115 13.47 25.49 14.82
CA ALA A 115 13.98 24.12 14.65
C ALA A 115 12.86 23.07 14.52
N PHE A 116 11.74 23.28 15.22
CA PHE A 116 10.57 22.40 15.18
C PHE A 116 9.93 22.28 13.78
N GLY A 117 9.78 23.39 13.04
CA GLY A 117 9.22 23.38 11.69
C GLY A 117 10.12 22.66 10.67
N PHE A 118 11.44 22.80 10.83
CA PHE A 118 12.43 22.11 10.00
C PHE A 118 12.39 20.59 10.21
N TYR A 119 12.38 20.12 11.47
CA TYR A 119 12.28 18.68 11.76
C TYR A 119 10.97 18.08 11.27
N TYR A 120 9.86 18.80 11.43
CA TYR A 120 8.55 18.34 10.94
C TYR A 120 8.54 18.16 9.42
N LEU A 121 9.06 19.14 8.67
CA LEU A 121 9.15 19.06 7.21
C LEU A 121 9.99 17.86 6.76
N TRP A 122 11.15 17.62 7.39
CA TRP A 122 12.00 16.47 7.04
C TRP A 122 11.37 15.14 7.40
N ALA A 123 10.73 15.02 8.57
CA ALA A 123 9.99 13.82 8.96
C ALA A 123 8.86 13.53 7.97
N TYR A 124 8.17 14.58 7.51
CA TYR A 124 7.11 14.48 6.52
C TYR A 124 7.63 14.02 5.15
N ILE A 125 8.71 14.62 4.64
CA ILE A 125 9.37 14.20 3.38
C ILE A 125 9.81 12.73 3.47
N LEU A 126 10.45 12.34 4.57
CA LEU A 126 10.89 10.96 4.78
C LEU A 126 9.71 9.98 4.77
N SER A 127 8.60 10.35 5.41
CA SER A 127 7.35 9.56 5.40
C SER A 127 6.79 9.36 3.99
N LEU A 128 6.80 10.40 3.16
CA LEU A 128 6.37 10.29 1.75
C LEU A 128 7.30 9.37 0.95
N ILE A 129 8.62 9.51 1.11
CA ILE A 129 9.61 8.65 0.43
C ILE A 129 9.38 7.18 0.78
N ILE A 130 9.22 6.87 2.08
CA ILE A 130 8.94 5.51 2.55
C ILE A 130 7.64 5.00 1.94
N SER A 131 6.59 5.82 1.92
CA SER A 131 5.29 5.43 1.38
C SER A 131 5.34 5.15 -0.13
N ILE A 132 6.08 5.96 -0.90
CA ILE A 132 6.32 5.74 -2.34
C ILE A 132 7.12 4.45 -2.56
N TRP A 133 8.14 4.21 -1.73
CA TRP A 133 8.95 2.99 -1.81
C TRP A 133 8.12 1.74 -1.54
N LEU A 134 7.30 1.74 -0.48
CA LEU A 134 6.36 0.66 -0.17
C LEU A 134 5.36 0.44 -1.31
N TYR A 135 4.79 1.52 -1.85
CA TYR A 135 3.90 1.46 -3.02
C TYR A 135 4.60 0.82 -4.24
N SER A 136 5.86 1.16 -4.49
CA SER A 136 6.64 0.58 -5.60
C SER A 136 6.83 -0.93 -5.46
N ILE A 137 7.05 -1.44 -4.24
CA ILE A 137 7.15 -2.89 -3.98
C ILE A 137 5.86 -3.60 -4.36
N VAL A 138 4.72 -3.07 -3.91
CA VAL A 138 3.39 -3.63 -4.20
C VAL A 138 3.09 -3.57 -5.70
N TYR A 139 3.42 -2.45 -6.35
CA TYR A 139 3.22 -2.27 -7.78
C TYR A 139 4.04 -3.28 -8.61
N ARG A 140 5.28 -3.55 -8.22
CA ARG A 140 6.12 -4.59 -8.84
C ARG A 140 5.51 -5.98 -8.68
N ALA A 141 4.96 -6.30 -7.50
CA ALA A 141 4.27 -7.56 -7.26
C ALA A 141 3.01 -7.71 -8.14
N TYR A 142 2.21 -6.64 -8.24
CA TYR A 142 1.06 -6.59 -9.14
C TYR A 142 1.45 -6.87 -10.59
N LYS A 143 2.46 -6.16 -11.13
CA LYS A 143 2.90 -6.33 -12.52
C LYS A 143 3.39 -7.76 -12.79
N PHE A 144 4.13 -8.34 -11.84
CA PHE A 144 4.58 -9.72 -11.94
C PHE A 144 3.42 -10.73 -11.96
N VAL A 145 2.42 -10.56 -11.09
CA VAL A 145 1.23 -11.43 -11.07
C VAL A 145 0.42 -11.29 -12.36
N GLN A 146 0.26 -10.06 -12.87
CA GLN A 146 -0.45 -9.80 -14.13
C GLN A 146 0.21 -10.50 -15.32
N GLN A 147 1.53 -10.39 -15.47
CA GLN A 147 2.27 -11.03 -16.57
C GLN A 147 2.08 -12.56 -16.56
N ASN A 148 2.14 -13.19 -15.37
CA ASN A 148 1.91 -14.63 -15.23
C ASN A 148 0.48 -15.06 -15.58
N GLU A 149 -0.52 -14.21 -15.34
CA GLU A 149 -1.90 -14.49 -15.75
C GLU A 149 -2.09 -14.40 -17.27
N GLU A 150 -1.46 -13.39 -17.90
CA GLU A 150 -1.49 -13.20 -19.36
C GLU A 150 -0.80 -14.36 -20.09
N GLU A 151 0.36 -14.83 -19.63
CA GLU A 151 1.04 -15.99 -20.19
C GLU A 151 0.21 -17.28 -20.09
N LYS A 152 -0.45 -17.52 -18.94
CA LYS A 152 -1.32 -18.70 -18.76
C LYS A 152 -2.52 -18.67 -19.70
N ASN A 153 -3.17 -17.53 -19.83
CA ASN A 153 -4.34 -17.37 -20.70
C ASN A 153 -3.93 -17.45 -22.19
N GLY A 154 -2.78 -16.89 -22.56
CA GLY A 154 -2.22 -16.99 -23.91
C GLY A 154 -1.86 -18.43 -24.30
N GLY A 155 -1.24 -19.19 -23.39
CA GLY A 155 -0.91 -20.60 -23.62
C GLY A 155 -2.14 -21.52 -23.71
N GLN A 156 -3.20 -21.24 -22.93
CA GLN A 156 -4.46 -21.98 -23.04
C GLN A 156 -5.17 -21.72 -24.37
N ASN A 157 -5.20 -20.47 -24.85
CA ASN A 157 -5.78 -20.14 -26.14
C ASN A 157 -4.99 -20.74 -27.31
N ALA A 158 -3.66 -20.82 -27.20
CA ALA A 158 -2.82 -21.48 -28.20
C ALA A 158 -3.09 -22.99 -28.27
N ASN A 159 -3.22 -23.68 -27.13
CA ASN A 159 -3.55 -25.12 -27.11
C ASN A 159 -5.00 -25.43 -27.53
N ALA A 160 -5.95 -24.51 -27.28
CA ALA A 160 -7.34 -24.67 -27.70
C ALA A 160 -7.53 -24.58 -29.23
N ASN A 161 -6.62 -23.91 -29.94
CA ASN A 161 -6.63 -23.80 -31.41
C ASN A 161 -5.90 -24.95 -32.13
N VAL A 162 -5.36 -25.92 -31.40
CA VAL A 162 -4.61 -27.07 -31.97
C VAL A 162 -5.48 -28.35 -31.99
N ILE A 163 -6.75 -28.26 -31.61
CA ILE A 163 -7.72 -29.38 -31.59
C ILE A 163 -8.72 -29.23 -32.73
#